data_AF-A0A954GQQ9-F1
#
_entry.id   AF-A0A954GQQ9-F1
#
_cell.length_a   1.000
_cell.length_b   1.000
_cell.length_c   1.000
_cell.angle_alpha   90.00
_cell.angle_beta   90.00
_cell.angle_gamma   90.00
#
_symmetry.space_group_name_H-M   'P 1'
#
loop_
_entity.id
_entity.type
_entity.pdbx_description
1 polymer ?
#
loop_
_entity_poly.entity_id
_entity_poly.type
_entity_poly.pdbx_seq_one_letter_code
_entity_poly.pdbx_strand_id
1 'polypeptide(L)'
;MRVLVLADDESVLPWMDAVQQRGDVLAFCWTPSVTLRESIEESWPEVRFIEREAIPECEADDIGVLVGGRGSDVFVEARQLGQCGRPILVVTSSAGPTSSLFELMPLWEEGRTQIVPAFERPLAALSLRENAHSQPDRIKFERTVSQAGPLSLQRVYELFFQDVCFLHQLGSQLNADGQTAEWEAIQTVWTGQQENQIAAGSIMLSGGQLPESTWTLKSGPNDGWKLTLWKGDQSTQFSSSDVSAEDLDASRFDMVRQFGSPEGSPPVIAAPGWEDVMWSGHLLAAAQNSATRQRRVAIQQESGSERSQFKTQMATFGCGALLWAMFGAIGLLGIASALDPRDREQKAAEVAEFVLTDADFVGDSPQLSEEGAFHLQQIAEDWSSTTAPVIVVDAAQDSVEAERRAMVAETLRSEYGRDDEQRVLVRQLKGVWFQRLVVLGWCLVFGPLVLVLLGQVLIVASHPGRESST
;
A
#
# COMPACT_ATOMS: atom_id res chain seq x y z
N MET A 1 11.32 32.84 17.45
CA MET A 1 10.61 32.38 16.24
C MET A 1 9.20 32.94 16.27
N ARG A 2 8.56 33.11 15.10
CA ARG A 2 7.12 33.42 15.05
C ARG A 2 6.35 32.12 14.97
N VAL A 3 5.20 32.03 15.64
CA VAL A 3 4.37 30.82 15.60
C VAL A 3 3.00 31.16 15.07
N LEU A 4 2.58 30.39 14.06
CA LEU A 4 1.21 30.36 13.54
C LEU A 4 0.47 29.20 14.22
N VAL A 5 -0.65 29.50 14.87
CA VAL A 5 -1.51 28.49 15.50
C VAL A 5 -2.63 28.12 14.55
N LEU A 6 -2.74 26.84 14.20
CA LEU A 6 -3.85 26.24 13.47
C LEU A 6 -4.59 25.31 14.43
N ALA A 7 -5.76 25.72 14.90
CA ALA A 7 -6.44 24.95 15.94
C ALA A 7 -7.96 25.04 15.90
N ASP A 8 -8.63 24.00 16.40
CA ASP A 8 -10.08 24.02 16.63
C ASP A 8 -10.51 23.38 17.97
N ASP A 9 -9.54 23.00 18.81
CA ASP A 9 -9.74 22.39 20.14
C ASP A 9 -8.92 23.14 21.22
N GLU A 10 -9.46 23.28 22.43
CA GLU A 10 -8.85 23.99 23.56
C GLU A 10 -7.61 23.30 24.13
N SER A 11 -7.34 22.04 23.78
CA SER A 11 -6.13 21.37 24.24
C SER A 11 -4.84 22.00 23.68
N VAL A 12 -4.94 22.93 22.71
CA VAL A 12 -3.80 23.73 22.22
C VAL A 12 -3.36 24.81 23.20
N LEU A 13 -4.25 25.30 24.08
CA LEU A 13 -3.98 26.47 24.93
C LEU A 13 -2.74 26.28 25.83
N PRO A 14 -2.56 25.14 26.53
CA PRO A 14 -1.35 24.94 27.34
C PRO A 14 -0.05 24.88 26.52
N TRP A 15 -0.14 24.56 25.23
CA TRP A 15 1.00 24.57 24.32
C TRP A 15 1.33 25.98 23.85
N MET A 16 0.33 26.84 23.69
CA MET A 16 0.53 28.27 23.43
C MET A 16 1.26 28.95 24.61
N ASP A 17 0.88 28.62 25.84
CA ASP A 17 1.60 29.05 27.05
C ASP A 17 3.08 28.63 27.00
N ALA A 18 3.35 27.36 26.69
CA ALA A 18 4.72 26.84 26.60
C ALA A 18 5.55 27.52 25.49
N VAL A 19 4.93 27.84 24.34
CA VAL A 19 5.55 28.62 23.26
C VAL A 19 5.91 30.03 23.71
N GLN A 20 4.99 30.71 24.41
CA GLN A 20 5.25 32.06 24.92
C GLN A 20 6.33 32.06 26.01
N GLN A 21 6.32 31.07 26.90
CA GLN A 21 7.35 30.90 27.94
C GLN A 21 8.75 30.69 27.34
N ARG A 22 8.86 30.05 26.16
CA ARG A 22 10.13 29.92 25.43
C ARG A 22 10.67 31.26 24.92
N GLY A 23 9.83 32.29 24.86
CA GLY A 23 10.15 33.61 24.30
C GLY A 23 9.85 33.73 22.81
N ASP A 24 9.07 32.80 22.24
CA ASP A 24 8.56 32.97 20.89
C ASP A 24 7.36 33.89 20.84
N VAL A 25 7.10 34.42 19.64
CA VAL A 25 5.96 35.30 19.38
C VAL A 25 4.85 34.48 18.73
N LEU A 26 3.75 34.30 19.47
CA LEU A 26 2.48 33.84 18.89
C LEU A 26 1.96 34.95 17.97
N ALA A 27 2.20 34.81 16.67
CA ALA A 27 2.02 35.90 15.73
C ALA A 27 0.63 35.88 15.09
N PHE A 28 0.16 34.69 14.76
CA PHE A 28 -1.06 34.49 14.00
C PHE A 28 -1.84 33.31 14.53
N CYS A 29 -3.16 33.37 14.45
CA CYS A 29 -4.03 32.24 14.73
C CYS A 29 -5.11 32.13 13.66
N TRP A 30 -5.31 30.91 13.19
CA TRP A 30 -6.50 30.52 12.46
C TRP A 30 -7.23 29.44 13.25
N THR A 31 -8.51 29.70 13.54
CA THR A 31 -9.40 28.75 14.20
C THR A 31 -10.81 28.88 13.62
N PRO A 32 -11.46 27.77 13.24
CA PRO A 32 -12.87 27.76 12.89
C PRO A 32 -13.79 27.76 14.14
N SER A 33 -13.23 27.54 15.33
CA SER A 33 -13.98 27.46 16.59
C SER A 33 -14.12 28.83 17.24
N VAL A 34 -15.37 29.30 17.37
CA VAL A 34 -15.70 30.58 18.00
C VAL A 34 -15.32 30.59 19.49
N THR A 35 -15.55 29.49 20.20
CA THR A 35 -15.23 29.41 21.64
C THR A 35 -13.72 29.44 21.87
N LEU A 36 -12.96 28.69 21.07
CA LEU A 36 -11.50 28.70 21.13
C LEU A 36 -10.95 30.11 20.81
N ARG A 37 -11.54 30.77 19.81
CA ARG A 37 -11.18 32.15 19.46
C ARG A 37 -11.37 33.10 20.64
N GLU A 38 -12.51 33.06 21.31
CA GLU A 38 -12.78 33.89 22.48
C GLU A 38 -11.75 33.64 23.60
N SER A 39 -11.44 32.37 23.89
CA SER A 39 -10.42 32.01 24.89
C SER A 39 -9.01 32.48 24.53
N ILE A 40 -8.66 32.46 23.24
CA ILE A 40 -7.37 32.97 22.76
C ILE A 40 -7.34 34.50 22.80
N GLU A 41 -8.41 35.19 22.40
CA GLU A 41 -8.50 36.67 22.48
C GLU A 41 -8.41 37.18 23.91
N GLU A 42 -8.96 36.44 24.88
CA GLU A 42 -8.88 36.77 26.30
C GLU A 42 -7.46 36.57 26.87
N SER A 43 -6.81 35.44 26.53
CA SER A 43 -5.51 35.07 27.09
C SER A 43 -4.32 35.72 26.37
N TRP A 44 -4.41 35.93 25.05
CA TRP A 44 -3.35 36.49 24.20
C TRP A 44 -3.89 37.56 23.24
N PRO A 45 -4.23 38.76 23.73
CA PRO A 45 -4.80 39.84 22.91
C PRO A 45 -3.87 40.34 21.80
N GLU A 46 -2.58 40.03 21.85
CA GLU A 46 -1.60 40.33 20.81
C GLU A 46 -1.67 39.41 19.59
N VAL A 47 -2.33 38.26 19.69
CA VAL A 47 -2.43 37.29 18.59
C VAL A 47 -3.36 37.81 17.50
N ARG A 48 -2.85 37.90 16.26
CA ARG A 48 -3.66 38.34 15.12
C ARG A 48 -4.42 37.17 14.51
N PHE A 49 -5.73 37.24 14.53
CA PHE A 49 -6.57 36.28 13.81
C PHE A 49 -6.52 36.55 12.30
N ILE A 50 -6.34 35.47 11.54
CA ILE A 50 -6.29 35.50 10.07
C ILE A 50 -7.44 34.69 9.50
N GLU A 51 -7.87 35.06 8.29
CA GLU A 51 -8.79 34.25 7.49
C GLU A 51 -8.03 33.09 6.84
N ARG A 52 -8.76 32.04 6.43
CA ARG A 52 -8.16 30.83 5.85
C ARG A 52 -7.35 31.16 4.60
N GLU A 53 -7.87 32.06 3.77
CA GLU A 53 -7.28 32.51 2.51
C GLU A 53 -5.96 33.28 2.70
N ALA A 54 -5.70 33.80 3.90
CA ALA A 54 -4.50 34.54 4.24
C ALA A 54 -3.38 33.65 4.82
N ILE A 55 -3.62 32.36 5.02
CA ILE A 55 -2.61 31.41 5.52
C ILE A 55 -1.37 31.34 4.59
N PRO A 56 -1.51 31.29 3.25
CA PRO A 56 -0.35 31.28 2.35
C PRO A 56 0.48 32.57 2.44
N GLU A 57 -0.11 33.71 2.81
CA GLU A 57 0.62 34.96 2.96
C GLU A 57 1.55 34.97 4.19
N CYS A 58 1.39 34.00 5.10
CA CYS A 58 2.26 33.77 6.25
C CYS A 58 3.53 32.99 5.88
N GLU A 59 3.98 33.07 4.63
CA GLU A 59 5.15 32.39 4.06
C GLU A 59 6.51 32.93 4.54
N ALA A 60 6.60 33.71 5.62
CA ALA A 60 7.89 34.17 6.12
C ALA A 60 8.76 33.01 6.65
N ASP A 61 10.08 33.07 6.41
CA ASP A 61 11.01 31.98 6.69
C ASP A 61 11.17 31.61 8.17
N ASP A 62 10.69 32.46 9.07
CA ASP A 62 10.85 32.35 10.53
C ASP A 62 9.57 31.88 11.26
N ILE A 63 8.61 31.30 10.53
CA ILE A 63 7.33 30.85 11.09
C ILE A 63 7.33 29.33 11.32
N GLY A 64 7.12 28.91 12.58
CA GLY A 64 6.74 27.56 12.93
C GLY A 64 5.21 27.43 13.07
N VAL A 65 4.70 26.21 12.93
CA VAL A 65 3.26 25.92 12.98
C VAL A 65 2.93 25.08 14.22
N LEU A 66 2.01 25.57 15.05
CA LEU A 66 1.41 24.80 16.14
C LEU A 66 0.04 24.32 15.70
N VAL A 67 -0.17 23.00 15.67
CA VAL A 67 -1.38 22.36 15.17
C VAL A 67 -2.10 21.68 16.32
N GLY A 68 -3.35 22.07 16.59
CA GLY A 68 -4.14 21.47 17.66
C GLY A 68 -5.63 21.41 17.31
N GLY A 69 -6.11 20.28 16.82
CA GLY A 69 -7.52 20.18 16.47
C GLY A 69 -7.97 18.84 15.89
N ARG A 70 -9.28 18.70 15.70
CA ARG A 70 -9.96 17.51 15.18
C ARG A 70 -10.37 17.66 13.72
N GLY A 71 -10.60 18.88 13.26
CA GLY A 71 -11.08 19.18 11.92
C GLY A 71 -10.03 18.88 10.84
N SER A 72 -10.47 18.27 9.75
CA SER A 72 -9.61 18.00 8.59
C SER A 72 -9.03 19.27 7.97
N ASP A 73 -9.76 20.39 8.05
CA ASP A 73 -9.27 21.67 7.53
C ASP A 73 -7.97 22.10 8.22
N VAL A 74 -7.84 21.90 9.54
CA VAL A 74 -6.62 22.21 10.30
C VAL A 74 -5.41 21.43 9.77
N PHE A 75 -5.58 20.13 9.48
CA PHE A 75 -4.51 19.28 8.96
C PHE A 75 -4.19 19.55 7.48
N VAL A 76 -5.18 19.93 6.67
CA VAL A 76 -4.97 20.36 5.29
C VAL A 76 -4.08 21.60 5.23
N GLU A 77 -4.36 22.61 6.06
CA GLU A 77 -3.55 23.83 6.11
C GLU A 77 -2.16 23.56 6.71
N ALA A 78 -2.09 22.77 7.78
CA ALA A 78 -0.81 22.34 8.35
C ALA A 78 0.06 21.62 7.31
N ARG A 79 -0.55 20.75 6.49
CA ARG A 79 0.15 20.05 5.42
C ARG A 79 0.69 21.01 4.37
N GLN A 80 -0.09 21.99 3.93
CA GLN A 80 0.36 22.99 2.96
C GLN A 80 1.58 23.76 3.47
N LEU A 81 1.54 24.23 4.73
CA LEU A 81 2.67 24.92 5.35
C LEU A 81 3.90 24.02 5.51
N GLY A 82 3.68 22.73 5.83
CA GLY A 82 4.75 21.73 5.89
C GLY A 82 5.43 21.49 4.53
N GLN A 83 4.67 21.53 3.43
CA GLN A 83 5.24 21.44 2.07
C GLN A 83 6.18 22.62 1.76
N CYS A 84 5.94 23.77 2.38
CA CYS A 84 6.82 24.95 2.32
C CYS A 84 8.01 24.86 3.29
N GLY A 85 8.24 23.73 3.95
CA GLY A 85 9.39 23.50 4.85
C GLY A 85 9.23 24.11 6.25
N ARG A 86 8.02 24.51 6.64
CA ARG A 86 7.76 25.11 7.97
C ARG A 86 7.71 24.01 9.02
N PRO A 87 8.46 24.11 10.14
CA PRO A 87 8.41 23.09 11.19
C PRO A 87 7.01 23.06 11.81
N ILE A 88 6.54 21.87 12.16
CA ILE A 88 5.20 21.63 12.68
C ILE A 88 5.28 20.96 14.05
N LEU A 89 4.63 21.53 15.05
CA LEU A 89 4.37 20.94 16.35
C LEU A 89 2.89 20.49 16.40
N VAL A 90 2.63 19.20 16.52
CA VAL A 90 1.28 18.63 16.43
C VAL A 90 0.80 18.14 17.79
N VAL A 91 -0.18 18.81 18.38
CA VAL A 91 -0.80 18.40 19.65
C VAL A 91 -1.66 17.16 19.43
N THR A 92 -1.14 16.01 19.81
CA THR A 92 -1.77 14.70 19.54
C THR A 92 -3.01 14.46 20.38
N SER A 93 -3.18 15.20 21.48
CA SER A 93 -4.36 15.06 22.34
C SER A 93 -5.65 15.62 21.72
N SER A 94 -5.51 16.68 20.91
CA SER A 94 -6.56 17.27 20.11
C SER A 94 -6.74 16.63 18.74
N ALA A 95 -5.71 15.92 18.23
CA ALA A 95 -5.76 15.32 16.90
C ALA A 95 -6.89 14.29 16.85
N GLY A 96 -7.99 14.63 16.18
CA GLY A 96 -9.29 13.94 16.28
C GLY A 96 -9.24 12.43 15.97
N PRO A 97 -9.86 11.94 14.88
CA PRO A 97 -9.62 10.56 14.49
C PRO A 97 -8.13 10.40 14.14
N THR A 98 -7.49 9.33 14.62
CA THR A 98 -6.05 9.08 14.40
C THR A 98 -5.64 9.15 12.93
N SER A 99 -6.58 8.91 12.00
CA SER A 99 -6.41 9.10 10.56
C SER A 99 -5.88 10.49 10.17
N SER A 100 -6.29 11.56 10.88
CA SER A 100 -5.89 12.92 10.56
C SER A 100 -4.38 13.15 10.79
N LEU A 101 -3.79 12.48 11.78
CA LEU A 101 -2.34 12.53 11.99
C LEU A 101 -1.59 11.93 10.80
N PHE A 102 -2.09 10.85 10.21
CA PHE A 102 -1.46 10.20 9.06
C PHE A 102 -1.50 11.05 7.78
N GLU A 103 -2.29 12.11 7.71
CA GLU A 103 -2.23 13.06 6.58
C GLU A 103 -0.89 13.80 6.50
N LEU A 104 -0.18 13.90 7.61
CA LEU A 104 1.15 14.50 7.70
C LEU A 104 2.28 13.49 7.44
N MET A 105 1.98 12.20 7.33
CA MET A 105 2.98 11.15 7.09
C MET A 105 3.84 11.39 5.83
N PRO A 106 3.27 11.79 4.66
CA PRO A 106 4.09 12.04 3.48
C PRO A 106 5.12 13.15 3.68
N LEU A 107 4.81 14.17 4.50
CA LEU A 107 5.74 15.26 4.78
C LEU A 107 6.92 14.80 5.63
N TRP A 108 6.66 13.94 6.61
CA TRP A 108 7.69 13.35 7.44
C TRP A 108 8.61 12.43 6.62
N GLU A 109 8.04 11.56 5.77
CA GLU A 109 8.81 10.65 4.91
C GLU A 109 9.69 11.38 3.88
N GLU A 110 9.23 12.53 3.38
CA GLU A 110 10.00 13.37 2.48
C GLU A 110 11.19 14.08 3.17
N GLY A 111 11.19 14.17 4.51
CA GLY A 111 12.25 14.83 5.30
C GLY A 111 12.38 16.33 5.03
N ARG A 112 11.35 16.98 4.46
CA ARG A 112 11.39 18.40 4.09
C ARG A 112 11.10 19.34 5.24
N THR A 113 10.40 18.84 6.26
CA THR A 113 10.03 19.61 7.44
C THR A 113 10.15 18.77 8.70
N GLN A 114 10.52 19.43 9.80
CA GLN A 114 10.50 18.83 11.12
C GLN A 114 9.04 18.74 11.61
N ILE A 115 8.57 17.53 11.85
CA ILE A 115 7.27 17.28 12.47
C ILE A 115 7.49 16.70 13.86
N VAL A 116 7.11 17.47 14.88
CA VAL A 116 7.26 17.11 16.29
C VAL A 116 5.88 16.80 16.86
N PRO A 117 5.60 15.55 17.25
CA PRO A 117 4.35 15.25 17.92
C PRO A 117 4.42 15.65 19.40
N ALA A 118 3.48 16.49 19.80
CA ALA A 118 3.30 16.99 21.16
C ALA A 118 2.30 16.08 21.90
N PHE A 119 2.83 15.14 22.67
CA PHE A 119 2.02 14.31 23.57
C PHE A 119 1.92 15.01 24.93
N GLU A 120 0.70 15.12 25.47
CA GLU A 120 0.47 15.76 26.78
C GLU A 120 1.13 15.04 27.95
N ARG A 121 1.59 13.80 27.76
CA ARG A 121 2.11 12.98 28.86
C ARG A 121 3.62 13.07 28.93
N PRO A 122 4.15 13.62 30.03
CA PRO A 122 5.58 13.65 30.23
C PRO A 122 6.08 12.25 30.52
N LEU A 123 7.05 11.77 29.75
CA LEU A 123 8.06 10.90 30.35
C LEU A 123 8.89 11.66 31.38
N ALA A 124 9.03 12.98 31.21
CA ALA A 124 9.85 13.84 32.05
C ALA A 124 9.35 13.98 33.49
N ALA A 125 8.03 13.96 33.72
CA ALA A 125 7.41 14.08 35.05
C ALA A 125 7.56 12.82 35.90
N LEU A 126 7.88 11.70 35.26
CA LEU A 126 8.22 10.50 35.97
C LEU A 126 9.73 10.50 36.15
N SER A 127 10.17 10.88 37.34
CA SER A 127 11.52 10.66 37.90
C SER A 127 11.89 9.16 38.00
N LEU A 128 11.39 8.33 37.08
CA LEU A 128 11.53 6.88 36.99
C LEU A 128 12.99 6.43 36.84
N ARG A 129 13.95 7.34 36.61
CA ARG A 129 15.37 6.98 36.66
C ARG A 129 15.87 6.61 38.06
N GLU A 130 15.30 7.20 39.12
CA GLU A 130 15.82 6.96 40.48
C GLU A 130 15.06 5.88 41.24
N ASN A 131 13.79 5.65 40.92
CA ASN A 131 12.91 4.74 41.69
C ASN A 131 12.26 3.60 40.88
N ALA A 132 12.37 3.58 39.54
CA ALA A 132 11.92 2.43 38.78
C ALA A 132 12.94 1.31 38.91
N HIS A 133 12.46 0.10 39.20
CA HIS A 133 13.29 -1.07 39.01
C HIS A 133 13.83 -1.06 37.58
N SER A 134 15.14 -1.32 37.43
CA SER A 134 15.87 -1.11 36.18
C SER A 134 15.27 -1.79 34.94
N GLN A 135 14.41 -2.79 35.11
CA GLN A 135 13.66 -3.52 34.08
C GLN A 135 12.43 -4.16 34.76
N PRO A 136 11.20 -3.64 34.60
CA PRO A 136 10.01 -4.32 35.10
C PRO A 136 9.63 -5.51 34.22
N ASP A 137 9.10 -6.57 34.81
CA ASP A 137 8.57 -7.73 34.07
C ASP A 137 7.16 -7.42 33.51
N ARG A 138 6.40 -6.58 34.22
CA ARG A 138 5.02 -6.22 33.87
C ARG A 138 4.73 -4.75 34.10
N ILE A 139 3.86 -4.20 33.26
CA ILE A 139 3.33 -2.86 33.36
C ILE A 139 1.81 -2.93 33.32
N LYS A 140 1.13 -2.13 34.16
CA LYS A 140 -0.31 -1.96 34.11
C LYS A 140 -0.64 -0.49 34.15
N PHE A 141 -1.41 -0.05 33.17
CA PHE A 141 -1.93 1.28 33.06
C PHE A 141 -3.43 1.23 33.25
N GLU A 142 -3.96 1.94 34.24
CA GLU A 142 -5.40 2.08 34.47
C GLU A 142 -5.80 3.53 34.20
N ARG A 143 -6.62 3.74 33.17
CA ARG A 143 -7.23 5.03 32.82
C ARG A 143 -8.63 5.11 33.44
N THR A 144 -8.90 6.20 34.15
CA THR A 144 -10.22 6.53 34.66
C THR A 144 -10.74 7.75 33.93
N VAL A 145 -11.97 7.67 33.40
CA VAL A 145 -12.63 8.78 32.70
C VAL A 145 -13.86 9.22 33.48
N SER A 146 -13.98 10.52 33.74
CA SER A 146 -15.14 11.16 34.33
C SER A 146 -16.24 11.30 33.29
N GLN A 147 -17.12 10.30 33.24
CA GLN A 147 -18.29 10.35 32.37
C GLN A 147 -19.46 9.61 32.99
N ALA A 148 -20.63 10.24 32.93
CA ALA A 148 -21.89 9.61 33.27
C ALA A 148 -22.35 8.73 32.09
N GLY A 149 -22.01 7.44 32.14
CA GLY A 149 -22.47 6.45 31.16
C GLY A 149 -21.35 5.72 30.44
N PRO A 150 -21.72 4.91 29.43
CA PRO A 150 -20.75 4.13 28.67
C PRO A 150 -19.96 5.02 27.70
N LEU A 151 -18.71 4.62 27.43
CA LEU A 151 -17.74 5.34 26.60
C LEU A 151 -17.89 4.94 25.14
N SER A 152 -17.85 5.90 24.21
CA SER A 152 -17.83 5.58 22.78
C SER A 152 -16.51 4.88 22.42
N LEU A 153 -16.57 3.89 21.53
CA LEU A 153 -15.37 3.18 21.07
C LEU A 153 -14.33 4.14 20.47
N GLN A 154 -14.77 5.18 19.76
CA GLN A 154 -13.85 6.20 19.25
C GLN A 154 -13.06 6.87 20.38
N ARG A 155 -13.73 7.30 21.45
CA ARG A 155 -13.06 7.93 22.59
C ARG A 155 -12.10 6.98 23.29
N VAL A 156 -12.47 5.70 23.41
CA VAL A 156 -11.61 4.63 23.97
C VAL A 156 -10.31 4.51 23.16
N TYR A 157 -10.42 4.53 21.84
CA TYR A 157 -9.29 4.43 20.93
C TYR A 157 -8.40 5.67 20.91
N GLU A 158 -8.99 6.87 20.97
CA GLU A 158 -8.24 8.13 21.13
C GLU A 158 -7.41 8.13 22.42
N LEU A 159 -8.02 7.70 23.54
CA LEU A 159 -7.33 7.56 24.82
C LEU A 159 -6.23 6.50 24.74
N PHE A 160 -6.53 5.32 24.18
CA PHE A 160 -5.53 4.26 24.02
C PHE A 160 -4.34 4.72 23.16
N PHE A 161 -4.57 5.47 22.08
CA PHE A 161 -3.53 5.99 21.20
C PHE A 161 -2.52 6.88 21.95
N GLN A 162 -3.01 7.76 22.83
CA GLN A 162 -2.13 8.59 23.66
C GLN A 162 -1.38 7.75 24.71
N ASP A 163 -2.09 6.82 25.35
CA ASP A 163 -1.57 6.02 26.46
C ASP A 163 -0.51 5.03 25.98
N VAL A 164 -0.70 4.46 24.79
CA VAL A 164 0.19 3.44 24.26
C VAL A 164 1.51 4.02 23.78
N CYS A 165 1.52 5.25 23.26
CA CYS A 165 2.77 5.98 22.97
C CYS A 165 3.58 6.12 24.26
N PHE A 166 2.94 6.60 25.33
CA PHE A 166 3.58 6.71 26.64
C PHE A 166 4.12 5.37 27.14
N LEU A 167 3.34 4.29 27.03
CA LEU A 167 3.79 2.95 27.44
C LEU A 167 4.96 2.43 26.60
N HIS A 168 4.97 2.70 25.30
CA HIS A 168 6.04 2.29 24.40
C HIS A 168 7.36 2.96 24.77
N GLN A 169 7.31 4.27 24.98
CA GLN A 169 8.48 5.04 25.37
C GLN A 169 8.97 4.66 26.77
N LEU A 170 8.05 4.38 27.70
CA LEU A 170 8.39 3.86 29.01
C LEU A 170 9.10 2.50 28.89
N GLY A 171 8.55 1.59 28.09
CA GLY A 171 9.12 0.26 27.86
C GLY A 171 10.51 0.31 27.22
N SER A 172 10.69 1.16 26.20
CA SER A 172 11.97 1.34 25.50
C SER A 172 13.03 1.97 26.40
N GLN A 173 12.68 2.98 27.21
CA GLN A 173 13.61 3.59 28.16
C GLN A 173 14.05 2.64 29.29
N LEU A 174 13.17 1.72 29.69
CA LEU A 174 13.47 0.70 30.70
C LEU A 174 14.22 -0.50 30.11
N ASN A 175 14.34 -0.60 28.78
CA ASN A 175 15.14 -1.63 28.16
C ASN A 175 16.63 -1.23 28.16
N ALA A 176 17.43 -1.94 28.95
CA ALA A 176 18.86 -1.62 29.15
C ALA A 176 19.72 -1.85 27.89
N ASP A 177 19.24 -2.67 26.94
CA ASP A 177 20.04 -3.14 25.81
C ASP A 177 20.08 -2.13 24.65
N GLY A 178 19.36 -1.01 24.75
CA GLY A 178 19.34 0.04 23.71
C GLY A 178 18.79 -0.42 22.36
N GLN A 179 18.30 -1.66 22.25
CA GLN A 179 17.59 -2.15 21.09
C GLN A 179 16.14 -1.65 21.12
N THR A 180 15.63 -1.28 19.96
CA THR A 180 14.22 -1.00 19.73
C THR A 180 13.43 -2.28 19.99
N ALA A 181 12.91 -2.39 21.21
CA ALA A 181 12.06 -3.48 21.62
C ALA A 181 10.61 -3.09 21.41
N GLU A 182 9.82 -4.04 20.93
CA GLU A 182 8.44 -3.83 20.53
C GLU A 182 7.56 -4.97 21.00
N TRP A 183 6.25 -4.73 21.14
CA TRP A 183 5.30 -5.81 21.41
C TRP A 183 4.95 -6.55 20.12
N GLU A 184 4.86 -7.87 20.20
CA GLU A 184 4.58 -8.74 19.04
C GLU A 184 3.11 -9.15 18.96
N ALA A 185 2.34 -9.03 20.04
CA ALA A 185 0.95 -9.43 20.07
C ALA A 185 0.08 -8.58 21.00
N ILE A 186 -1.15 -8.39 20.56
CA ILE A 186 -2.18 -7.61 21.25
C ILE A 186 -3.45 -8.43 21.44
N GLN A 187 -4.10 -8.27 22.59
CA GLN A 187 -5.41 -8.83 22.87
C GLN A 187 -6.31 -7.77 23.49
N THR A 188 -7.46 -7.54 22.86
CA THR A 188 -8.45 -6.57 23.32
C THR A 188 -9.68 -7.27 23.87
N VAL A 189 -10.14 -6.81 25.03
CA VAL A 189 -11.35 -7.31 25.71
C VAL A 189 -12.20 -6.13 26.14
N TRP A 190 -13.41 -6.04 25.59
CA TRP A 190 -14.42 -5.06 25.98
C TRP A 190 -15.49 -5.68 26.87
N THR A 191 -15.97 -4.93 27.87
CA THR A 191 -17.06 -5.36 28.74
C THR A 191 -18.22 -4.37 28.69
N GLY A 192 -19.45 -4.91 28.77
CA GLY A 192 -20.67 -4.10 28.66
C GLY A 192 -20.84 -3.45 27.29
N GLN A 193 -20.41 -4.11 26.21
CA GLN A 193 -20.50 -3.58 24.86
C GLN A 193 -21.97 -3.52 24.39
N GLN A 194 -22.44 -2.33 24.06
CA GLN A 194 -23.72 -2.08 23.40
C GLN A 194 -23.47 -1.19 22.18
N GLU A 195 -23.74 -1.71 20.98
CA GLU A 195 -23.45 -1.03 19.72
C GLU A 195 -21.99 -0.54 19.65
N ASN A 196 -21.79 0.78 19.74
CA ASN A 196 -20.50 1.48 19.72
C ASN A 196 -20.07 2.04 21.08
N GLN A 197 -20.65 1.54 22.17
CA GLN A 197 -20.37 1.99 23.52
C GLN A 197 -19.89 0.82 24.40
N ILE A 198 -18.98 1.10 25.33
CA ILE A 198 -18.45 0.11 26.29
C ILE A 198 -18.49 0.65 27.72
N ALA A 199 -18.67 -0.23 28.69
CA ALA A 199 -18.63 0.14 30.11
C ALA A 199 -17.18 0.16 30.66
N ALA A 200 -16.38 -0.82 30.24
CA ALA A 200 -14.96 -0.89 30.56
C ALA A 200 -14.20 -1.70 29.50
N GLY A 201 -12.88 -1.58 29.53
CA GLY A 201 -12.02 -2.21 28.54
C GLY A 201 -10.65 -2.57 29.04
N SER A 202 -10.04 -3.58 28.40
CA SER A 202 -8.66 -3.98 28.65
C SER A 202 -7.98 -4.33 27.33
N ILE A 203 -6.76 -3.83 27.16
CA ILE A 203 -5.86 -4.19 26.05
C ILE A 203 -4.59 -4.75 26.68
N MET A 204 -4.25 -5.98 26.31
CA MET A 204 -3.03 -6.67 26.74
C MET A 204 -2.02 -6.67 25.59
N LEU A 205 -0.82 -6.18 25.86
CA LEU A 205 0.32 -6.10 24.97
C LEU A 205 1.39 -7.07 25.48
N SER A 206 1.95 -7.87 24.60
CA SER A 206 2.80 -9.01 24.97
C SER A 206 3.77 -9.38 23.87
N GLY A 207 4.84 -10.09 24.24
CA GLY A 207 5.89 -10.50 23.30
C GLY A 207 6.96 -9.44 23.09
N GLY A 208 7.98 -9.80 22.32
CA GLY A 208 9.22 -9.04 22.19
C GLY A 208 10.01 -8.91 23.48
N GLN A 209 10.99 -8.00 23.50
CA GLN A 209 11.84 -7.72 24.67
C GLN A 209 11.21 -6.67 25.61
N LEU A 210 9.96 -6.26 25.35
CA LEU A 210 9.24 -5.32 26.21
C LEU A 210 8.48 -6.03 27.35
N PRO A 211 8.28 -5.34 28.50
CA PRO A 211 7.46 -5.86 29.58
C PRO A 211 6.02 -6.15 29.15
N GLU A 212 5.42 -7.21 29.69
CA GLU A 212 3.99 -7.50 29.47
C GLU A 212 3.16 -6.32 29.98
N SER A 213 2.41 -5.67 29.10
CA SER A 213 1.75 -4.42 29.41
C SER A 213 0.23 -4.55 29.31
N THR A 214 -0.48 -4.16 30.35
CA THR A 214 -1.95 -4.18 30.38
C THR A 214 -2.48 -2.77 30.51
N TRP A 215 -3.17 -2.29 29.47
CA TRP A 215 -3.93 -1.06 29.52
C TRP A 215 -5.38 -1.36 29.87
N THR A 216 -5.95 -0.64 30.83
CA THR A 216 -7.36 -0.79 31.24
C THR A 216 -8.04 0.56 31.30
N LEU A 217 -9.33 0.56 30.96
CA LEU A 217 -10.17 1.74 30.97
C LEU A 217 -11.40 1.49 31.82
N LYS A 218 -11.71 2.44 32.72
CA LYS A 218 -12.88 2.41 33.59
C LYS A 218 -13.53 3.80 33.67
N SER A 219 -14.84 3.85 33.82
CA SER A 219 -15.54 5.09 34.17
C SER A 219 -15.45 5.34 35.68
N GLY A 220 -15.24 6.59 36.09
CA GLY A 220 -15.17 6.98 37.49
C GLY A 220 -15.63 8.42 37.73
N PRO A 221 -15.58 8.92 38.98
CA PRO A 221 -16.03 10.29 39.28
C PRO A 221 -15.06 11.36 38.78
N ASN A 222 -13.75 11.05 38.73
CA ASN A 222 -12.70 11.97 38.35
C ASN A 222 -11.86 11.38 37.22
N ASP A 223 -11.43 12.22 36.29
CA ASP A 223 -10.42 11.85 35.31
C ASP A 223 -9.10 11.57 36.02
N GLY A 224 -8.40 10.53 35.58
CA GLY A 224 -7.13 10.19 36.17
C GLY A 224 -6.48 8.98 35.55
N TRP A 225 -5.27 8.68 35.99
CA TRP A 225 -4.57 7.47 35.59
C TRP A 225 -3.76 6.91 36.75
N LYS A 226 -3.48 5.61 36.65
CA LYS A 226 -2.61 4.87 37.56
C LYS A 226 -1.69 3.97 36.77
N LEU A 227 -0.39 4.11 36.97
CA LEU A 227 0.65 3.25 36.43
C LEU A 227 1.16 2.35 37.54
N THR A 228 1.27 1.05 37.28
CA THR A 228 1.90 0.10 38.19
C THR A 228 2.97 -0.68 37.44
N LEU A 229 4.17 -0.74 38.01
CA LEU A 229 5.33 -1.46 37.47
C LEU A 229 5.65 -2.61 38.41
N TRP A 230 5.86 -3.82 37.89
CA TRP A 230 6.25 -4.98 38.69
C TRP A 230 7.63 -5.49 38.31
N LYS A 231 8.40 -5.93 39.30
CA LYS A 231 9.61 -6.75 39.12
C LYS A 231 9.58 -7.89 40.13
N GLY A 232 9.37 -9.12 39.65
CA GLY A 232 8.98 -10.24 40.50
C GLY A 232 7.75 -9.91 41.36
N ASP A 233 7.91 -10.00 42.68
CA ASP A 233 6.83 -9.73 43.65
C ASP A 233 6.74 -8.26 44.10
N GLN A 234 7.70 -7.42 43.70
CA GLN A 234 7.72 -6.00 44.06
C GLN A 234 6.93 -5.17 43.05
N SER A 235 6.17 -4.19 43.55
CA SER A 235 5.41 -3.27 42.70
C SER A 235 5.59 -1.81 43.11
N THR A 236 5.83 -0.93 42.14
CA THR A 236 5.83 0.53 42.31
C THR A 236 4.62 1.12 41.62
N GLN A 237 3.92 2.04 42.28
CA GLN A 237 2.70 2.67 41.77
C GLN A 237 2.90 4.17 41.61
N PHE A 238 2.35 4.71 40.53
CA PHE A 238 2.29 6.14 40.22
C PHE A 238 0.87 6.48 39.81
N SER A 239 0.46 7.72 40.05
CA SER A 239 -0.87 8.20 39.76
C SER A 239 -0.85 9.62 39.20
N SER A 240 -1.93 10.04 38.56
CA SER A 240 -2.07 11.40 38.05
C SER A 240 -1.95 12.48 39.13
N SER A 241 -2.25 12.17 40.40
CA SER A 241 -2.06 13.11 41.51
C SER A 241 -0.61 13.29 41.94
N ASP A 242 0.29 12.40 41.52
CA ASP A 242 1.72 12.49 41.81
C ASP A 242 2.44 13.42 40.81
N VAL A 243 1.77 13.81 39.72
CA VAL A 243 2.31 14.71 38.69
C VAL A 243 1.77 16.11 38.93
N SER A 244 2.67 17.06 39.21
CA SER A 244 2.29 18.45 39.42
C SER A 244 2.00 19.17 38.09
N ALA A 245 1.29 20.29 38.16
CA ALA A 245 1.09 21.15 36.98
C ALA A 245 2.44 21.68 36.44
N GLU A 246 3.39 21.98 37.34
CA GLU A 246 4.74 22.42 36.99
C GLU A 246 5.49 21.36 36.18
N ASP A 247 5.33 20.08 36.49
CA ASP A 247 5.97 18.99 35.74
C ASP A 247 5.38 18.86 34.32
N LEU A 248 4.06 19.06 34.18
CA LEU A 248 3.40 19.07 32.87
C LEU A 248 3.89 20.26 32.03
N ASP A 249 3.96 21.45 32.64
CA ASP A 249 4.42 22.66 31.96
C ASP A 249 5.89 22.56 31.56
N ALA A 250 6.75 22.04 32.44
CA ALA A 250 8.15 21.76 32.13
C ALA A 250 8.28 20.79 30.94
N SER A 251 7.47 19.74 30.91
CA SER A 251 7.49 18.78 29.80
C SER A 251 7.01 19.40 28.48
N ARG A 252 5.97 20.23 28.50
CA ARG A 252 5.51 20.95 27.29
C ARG A 252 6.60 21.89 26.82
N PHE A 253 7.20 22.64 27.74
CA PHE A 253 8.30 23.55 27.47
C PHE A 253 9.48 22.82 26.83
N ASP A 254 9.87 21.65 27.33
CA ASP A 254 10.94 20.85 26.74
C ASP A 254 10.63 20.35 25.33
N MET A 255 9.39 19.93 25.06
CA MET A 255 8.96 19.55 23.71
C MET A 255 8.94 20.75 22.76
N VAL A 256 8.41 21.88 23.22
CA VAL A 256 8.44 23.15 22.48
C VAL A 256 9.89 23.59 22.25
N ARG A 257 10.84 23.34 23.15
CA ARG A 257 12.25 23.66 22.94
C ARG A 257 12.86 22.87 21.77
N GLN A 258 12.43 21.62 21.57
CA GLN A 258 12.87 20.81 20.42
C GLN A 258 12.29 21.31 19.09
N PHE A 259 11.11 21.90 19.12
CA PHE A 259 10.44 22.47 17.94
C PHE A 259 11.21 23.66 17.34
N GLY A 260 11.76 23.52 16.13
CA GLY A 260 12.57 24.56 15.50
C GLY A 260 14.05 24.56 15.94
N SER A 261 14.48 23.57 16.73
CA SER A 261 15.91 23.28 16.88
C SER A 261 16.45 22.70 15.57
N PRO A 262 17.68 23.05 15.14
CA PRO A 262 18.26 22.52 13.91
C PRO A 262 18.37 21.00 13.97
N GLU A 263 18.13 20.37 12.82
CA GLU A 263 18.24 18.92 12.63
C GLU A 263 19.59 18.40 13.15
N GLY A 264 19.55 17.36 14.00
CA GLY A 264 20.74 16.78 14.63
C GLY A 264 21.15 17.39 15.97
N SER A 265 20.42 18.38 16.49
CA SER A 265 20.56 18.76 17.89
C SER A 265 20.21 17.55 18.78
N PRO A 266 21.06 17.17 19.75
CA PRO A 266 20.76 16.05 20.63
C PRO A 266 19.42 16.31 21.34
N PRO A 267 18.49 15.36 21.32
CA PRO A 267 17.20 15.54 21.97
C PRO A 267 17.45 15.80 23.45
N VAL A 268 16.91 16.91 23.96
CA VAL A 268 17.07 17.36 25.35
C VAL A 268 16.52 16.31 26.32
N ILE A 269 15.48 15.61 25.88
CA ILE A 269 14.80 14.47 26.50
C ILE A 269 14.37 13.58 25.34
N ALA A 270 14.30 12.25 25.54
CA ALA A 270 13.73 11.30 24.57
C ALA A 270 12.23 11.60 24.35
N ALA A 271 11.95 12.71 23.67
CA ALA A 271 10.62 13.13 23.27
C ALA A 271 10.14 12.21 22.15
N PRO A 272 8.82 11.99 22.07
CA PRO A 272 8.24 11.17 21.01
C PRO A 272 8.61 11.70 19.63
N GLY A 273 9.13 10.80 18.81
CA GLY A 273 9.30 11.04 17.38
C GLY A 273 8.01 10.75 16.63
N TRP A 274 7.98 11.12 15.35
CA TRP A 274 6.88 10.72 14.47
C TRP A 274 6.79 9.19 14.31
N GLU A 275 7.91 8.47 14.46
CA GLU A 275 7.94 7.01 14.53
C GLU A 275 7.06 6.46 15.66
N ASP A 276 7.03 7.12 16.83
CA ASP A 276 6.18 6.72 17.96
C ASP A 276 4.68 6.92 17.65
N VAL A 277 4.34 7.94 16.85
CA VAL A 277 2.97 8.20 16.36
C VAL A 277 2.54 7.06 15.44
N MET A 278 3.39 6.71 14.47
CA MET A 278 3.16 5.61 13.54
C MET A 278 2.97 4.30 14.30
N TRP A 279 3.89 4.00 15.21
CA TRP A 279 3.84 2.81 16.05
C TRP A 279 2.56 2.71 16.87
N SER A 280 2.18 3.80 17.55
CA SER A 280 0.93 3.88 18.30
C SER A 280 -0.29 3.64 17.42
N GLY A 281 -0.24 4.11 16.18
CA GLY A 281 -1.27 3.87 15.18
C GLY A 281 -1.36 2.40 14.73
N HIS A 282 -0.22 1.72 14.54
CA HIS A 282 -0.19 0.27 14.27
C HIS A 282 -0.76 -0.53 15.43
N LEU A 283 -0.40 -0.19 16.67
CA LEU A 283 -0.95 -0.82 17.88
C LEU A 283 -2.46 -0.58 17.99
N LEU A 284 -2.92 0.63 17.68
CA LEU A 284 -4.34 0.95 17.66
C LEU A 284 -5.10 0.11 16.63
N ALA A 285 -4.60 0.03 15.39
CA ALA A 285 -5.20 -0.80 14.34
C ALA A 285 -5.22 -2.29 14.72
N ALA A 286 -4.14 -2.78 15.35
CA ALA A 286 -4.08 -4.14 15.86
C ALA A 286 -5.08 -4.36 17.03
N ALA A 287 -5.28 -3.37 17.90
CA ALA A 287 -6.24 -3.41 18.99
C ALA A 287 -7.68 -3.49 18.46
N GLN A 288 -8.01 -2.68 17.45
CA GLN A 288 -9.29 -2.72 16.75
C GLN A 288 -9.54 -4.07 16.09
N ASN A 289 -8.56 -4.60 15.36
CA ASN A 289 -8.64 -5.92 14.75
C ASN A 289 -8.79 -7.04 15.78
N SER A 290 -8.10 -6.95 16.92
CA SER A 290 -8.24 -7.90 18.02
C SER A 290 -9.63 -7.85 18.64
N ALA A 291 -10.19 -6.64 18.84
CA ALA A 291 -11.55 -6.46 19.33
C ALA A 291 -12.59 -7.10 18.40
N THR A 292 -12.49 -6.85 17.09
CA THR A 292 -13.40 -7.42 16.09
C THR A 292 -13.31 -8.95 16.04
N ARG A 293 -12.09 -9.51 16.15
CA ARG A 293 -11.86 -10.96 16.04
C ARG A 293 -12.00 -11.70 17.37
N GLN A 294 -12.13 -10.98 18.49
CA GLN A 294 -12.20 -11.51 19.85
C GLN A 294 -11.08 -12.51 20.18
N ARG A 295 -9.88 -12.28 19.64
CA ARG A 295 -8.71 -13.15 19.86
C ARG A 295 -7.43 -12.33 19.85
N ARG A 296 -6.37 -12.92 20.39
CA ARG A 296 -5.01 -12.38 20.31
C ARG A 296 -4.61 -12.26 18.83
N VAL A 297 -4.11 -11.08 18.44
CA VAL A 297 -3.65 -10.77 17.09
C VAL A 297 -2.15 -10.45 17.18
N ALA A 298 -1.36 -11.03 16.28
CA ALA A 298 0.03 -10.62 16.13
C ALA A 298 0.06 -9.19 15.60
N ILE A 299 0.86 -8.32 16.22
CA ILE A 299 1.17 -6.98 15.73
C ILE A 299 2.05 -7.20 14.51
N GLN A 300 1.42 -7.28 13.35
CA GLN A 300 2.15 -7.34 12.10
C GLN A 300 2.70 -5.94 11.86
N GLN A 301 3.97 -5.74 12.22
CA GLN A 301 4.72 -4.71 11.54
C GLN A 301 4.73 -5.09 10.08
N GLU A 302 4.09 -4.26 9.26
CA GLU A 302 4.42 -4.18 7.85
C GLU A 302 5.80 -3.54 7.70
N SER A 303 6.84 -4.07 8.37
CA SER A 303 8.16 -4.12 7.73
C SER A 303 7.93 -5.05 6.54
N GLY A 304 7.45 -4.46 5.43
CA GLY A 304 6.74 -5.12 4.33
C GLY A 304 7.18 -6.55 4.21
N SER A 305 6.42 -7.44 4.88
CA SER A 305 6.81 -8.84 4.97
C SER A 305 7.15 -9.24 3.56
N GLU A 306 8.33 -9.81 3.32
CA GLU A 306 8.75 -10.16 1.96
C GLU A 306 7.59 -10.85 1.22
N ARG A 307 6.77 -11.61 1.94
CA ARG A 307 5.52 -12.21 1.47
C ARG A 307 4.42 -11.25 0.99
N SER A 308 4.12 -10.12 1.65
CA SER A 308 3.14 -9.14 1.16
C SER A 308 3.70 -8.34 -0.02
N GLN A 309 4.99 -8.00 0.00
CA GLN A 309 5.68 -7.41 -1.15
C GLN A 309 5.71 -8.37 -2.34
N PHE A 310 6.01 -9.66 -2.12
CA PHE A 310 5.97 -10.70 -3.15
C PHE A 310 4.57 -10.89 -3.72
N LYS A 311 3.50 -10.81 -2.91
CA LYS A 311 2.12 -10.89 -3.41
C LYS A 311 1.80 -9.72 -4.32
N THR A 312 2.10 -8.49 -3.90
CA THR A 312 1.84 -7.30 -4.71
C THR A 312 2.69 -7.31 -5.98
N GLN A 313 3.98 -7.63 -5.88
CA GLN A 313 4.88 -7.77 -7.03
C GLN A 313 4.40 -8.86 -7.99
N MET A 314 4.01 -10.04 -7.50
CA MET A 314 3.46 -11.10 -8.36
C MET A 314 2.16 -10.69 -9.04
N ALA A 315 1.28 -9.95 -8.36
CA ALA A 315 0.07 -9.41 -8.97
C ALA A 315 0.41 -8.38 -10.06
N THR A 316 1.33 -7.47 -9.80
CA THR A 316 1.80 -6.48 -10.78
C THR A 316 2.45 -7.14 -12.00
N PHE A 317 3.32 -8.15 -11.81
CA PHE A 317 3.90 -8.91 -12.91
C PHE A 317 2.85 -9.67 -13.71
N GLY A 318 1.86 -10.28 -13.05
CA GLY A 318 0.76 -10.98 -13.70
C GLY A 318 -0.10 -10.04 -14.56
N CYS A 319 -0.51 -8.90 -14.00
CA CYS A 319 -1.25 -7.87 -14.74
C CYS A 319 -0.42 -7.29 -15.89
N GLY A 320 0.87 -7.05 -15.68
CA GLY A 320 1.79 -6.57 -16.72
C GLY A 320 1.93 -7.56 -17.88
N ALA A 321 2.08 -8.86 -17.58
CA ALA A 321 2.17 -9.90 -18.60
C ALA A 321 0.88 -10.04 -19.43
N LEU A 322 -0.29 -9.88 -18.80
CA LEU A 322 -1.58 -9.88 -19.51
C LEU A 322 -1.72 -8.67 -20.43
N LEU A 323 -1.36 -7.47 -19.97
CA LEU A 323 -1.37 -6.26 -20.80
C LEU A 323 -0.37 -6.38 -21.96
N TRP A 324 0.83 -6.90 -21.71
CA TRP A 324 1.82 -7.19 -22.76
C TRP A 324 1.28 -8.15 -23.81
N ALA A 325 0.67 -9.26 -23.39
CA ALA A 325 0.10 -10.24 -24.31
C ALA A 325 -1.03 -9.63 -25.16
N MET A 326 -1.91 -8.83 -24.55
CA MET A 326 -3.01 -8.17 -25.27
C MET A 326 -2.50 -7.16 -26.29
N PHE A 327 -1.68 -6.19 -25.88
CA PHE A 327 -1.15 -5.17 -26.79
C PHE A 327 -0.16 -5.75 -27.81
N GLY A 328 0.64 -6.73 -27.40
CA GLY A 328 1.56 -7.46 -28.27
C GLY A 328 0.83 -8.25 -29.36
N ALA A 329 -0.27 -8.93 -29.02
CA ALA A 329 -1.09 -9.65 -29.99
C ALA A 329 -1.73 -8.69 -31.00
N ILE A 330 -2.31 -7.57 -30.53
CA ILE A 330 -2.88 -6.54 -31.41
C ILE A 330 -1.81 -5.96 -32.35
N GLY A 331 -0.63 -5.61 -31.81
CA GLY A 331 0.48 -5.09 -32.59
C GLY A 331 1.00 -6.09 -33.62
N LEU A 332 1.17 -7.36 -33.21
CA LEU A 332 1.61 -8.44 -34.09
C LEU A 332 0.60 -8.69 -35.21
N LEU A 333 -0.70 -8.71 -34.91
CA LEU A 333 -1.77 -8.82 -35.93
C LEU A 333 -1.77 -7.63 -36.88
N GLY A 334 -1.57 -6.42 -36.37
CA GLY A 334 -1.44 -5.21 -37.19
C GLY A 334 -0.25 -5.28 -38.15
N ILE A 335 0.93 -5.62 -37.65
CA ILE A 335 2.15 -5.80 -38.46
C ILE A 335 1.96 -6.93 -39.47
N ALA A 336 1.40 -8.06 -39.03
CA ALA A 336 1.15 -9.19 -39.90
C ALA A 336 0.18 -8.80 -41.03
N SER A 337 -0.88 -8.07 -40.73
CA SER A 337 -1.84 -7.62 -41.74
C SER A 337 -1.21 -6.67 -42.79
N ALA A 338 -0.26 -5.82 -42.36
CA ALA A 338 0.35 -4.81 -43.22
C ALA A 338 1.52 -5.36 -44.06
N LEU A 339 2.25 -6.36 -43.54
CA LEU A 339 3.46 -6.90 -44.17
C LEU A 339 3.27 -8.28 -44.79
N ASP A 340 2.04 -8.84 -44.78
CA ASP A 340 1.78 -10.15 -45.38
C ASP A 340 2.06 -10.13 -46.88
N PRO A 341 3.09 -10.85 -47.38
CA PRO A 341 3.45 -10.84 -48.78
C PRO A 341 2.53 -11.72 -49.64
N ARG A 342 1.61 -12.47 -49.02
CA ARG A 342 0.68 -13.38 -49.71
C ARG A 342 -0.48 -12.60 -50.31
N ASP A 343 -0.79 -12.91 -51.56
CA ASP A 343 -1.96 -12.36 -52.24
C ASP A 343 -3.26 -13.02 -51.75
N ARG A 344 -4.41 -12.47 -52.14
CA ARG A 344 -5.72 -12.98 -51.72
C ARG A 344 -5.99 -14.40 -52.25
N GLU A 345 -5.45 -14.72 -53.43
CA GLU A 345 -5.60 -16.02 -54.09
C GLU A 345 -4.84 -17.11 -53.33
N GLN A 346 -3.57 -16.87 -52.96
CA GLN A 346 -2.78 -17.79 -52.14
C GLN A 346 -3.41 -17.99 -50.76
N LYS A 347 -3.90 -16.92 -50.11
CA LYS A 347 -4.59 -17.03 -48.82
C LYS A 347 -5.85 -17.89 -48.90
N ALA A 348 -6.65 -17.72 -49.96
CA ALA A 348 -7.86 -18.50 -50.16
C ALA A 348 -7.54 -19.98 -50.42
N ALA A 349 -6.51 -20.26 -51.22
CA ALA A 349 -6.03 -21.61 -51.49
C ALA A 349 -5.47 -22.30 -50.23
N GLU A 350 -4.65 -21.60 -49.43
CA GLU A 350 -4.09 -22.14 -48.18
C GLU A 350 -5.19 -22.46 -47.16
N VAL A 351 -6.20 -21.59 -47.01
CA VAL A 351 -7.32 -21.83 -46.08
C VAL A 351 -8.21 -22.98 -46.53
N ALA A 352 -8.34 -23.19 -47.84
CA ALA A 352 -9.10 -24.30 -48.41
C ALA A 352 -8.29 -25.60 -48.51
N GLU A 353 -7.01 -25.59 -48.13
CA GLU A 353 -6.08 -26.71 -48.34
C GLU A 353 -5.92 -27.12 -49.81
N PHE A 354 -6.09 -26.17 -50.76
CA PHE A 354 -6.01 -26.38 -52.21
C PHE A 354 -4.59 -26.13 -52.78
N VAL A 355 -3.56 -26.47 -52.01
CA VAL A 355 -2.15 -26.24 -52.39
C VAL A 355 -1.44 -27.57 -52.52
N LEU A 356 -1.03 -27.93 -53.74
CA LEU A 356 -0.24 -29.12 -54.04
C LEU A 356 1.24 -28.76 -54.07
N THR A 357 2.00 -29.36 -53.17
CA THR A 357 3.44 -29.21 -52.96
C THR A 357 4.24 -30.26 -53.72
N ASP A 358 5.58 -30.17 -53.70
CA ASP A 358 6.44 -31.18 -54.34
C ASP A 358 6.26 -32.60 -53.77
N ALA A 359 5.79 -32.75 -52.53
CA ALA A 359 5.53 -34.06 -51.92
C ALA A 359 4.32 -34.78 -52.55
N ASP A 360 3.42 -34.02 -53.17
CA ASP A 360 2.22 -34.54 -53.84
C ASP A 360 2.55 -35.15 -55.21
N PHE A 361 3.80 -35.05 -55.65
CA PHE A 361 4.29 -35.60 -56.91
C PHE A 361 5.42 -36.61 -56.70
N VAL A 362 5.60 -37.54 -57.64
CA VAL A 362 6.64 -38.56 -57.59
C VAL A 362 7.98 -37.95 -58.04
N GLY A 363 8.70 -37.32 -57.11
CA GLY A 363 9.99 -36.66 -57.40
C GLY A 363 9.83 -35.54 -58.43
N ASP A 364 10.73 -35.45 -59.41
CA ASP A 364 10.66 -34.45 -60.50
C ASP A 364 9.68 -34.83 -61.63
N SER A 365 8.79 -35.81 -61.39
CA SER A 365 7.78 -36.26 -62.36
C SER A 365 6.51 -35.40 -62.27
N PRO A 366 5.73 -35.28 -63.37
CA PRO A 366 4.37 -34.74 -63.30
C PRO A 366 3.35 -35.70 -62.69
N GLN A 367 3.71 -36.96 -62.43
CA GLN A 367 2.81 -37.95 -61.86
C GLN A 367 2.55 -37.69 -60.38
N LEU A 368 1.28 -37.73 -59.98
CA LEU A 368 0.86 -37.62 -58.58
C LEU A 368 1.36 -38.81 -57.77
N SER A 369 1.80 -38.56 -56.55
CA SER A 369 2.06 -39.61 -55.56
C SER A 369 0.73 -40.19 -55.06
N GLU A 370 0.77 -41.30 -54.33
CA GLU A 370 -0.45 -41.86 -53.70
C GLU A 370 -1.08 -40.86 -52.72
N GLU A 371 -0.24 -40.10 -52.01
CA GLU A 371 -0.66 -39.02 -51.11
C GLU A 371 -1.23 -37.83 -51.89
N GLY A 372 -0.59 -37.40 -52.97
CA GLY A 372 -1.09 -36.31 -53.81
C GLY A 372 -2.39 -36.64 -54.54
N ALA A 373 -2.60 -37.90 -54.94
CA ALA A 373 -3.87 -38.35 -55.51
C ALA A 373 -5.00 -38.31 -54.47
N PHE A 374 -4.71 -38.72 -53.23
CA PHE A 374 -5.66 -38.61 -52.12
C PHE A 374 -5.96 -37.15 -51.77
N HIS A 375 -4.95 -36.28 -51.73
CA HIS A 375 -5.14 -34.84 -51.49
C HIS A 375 -5.96 -34.21 -52.62
N LEU A 376 -5.70 -34.57 -53.89
CA LEU A 376 -6.49 -34.08 -55.02
C LEU A 376 -7.95 -34.55 -54.97
N GLN A 377 -8.21 -35.76 -54.47
CA GLN A 377 -9.57 -36.24 -54.21
C GLN A 377 -10.28 -35.34 -53.19
N GLN A 378 -9.62 -35.00 -52.07
CA GLN A 378 -10.20 -34.11 -51.06
C GLN A 378 -10.52 -32.73 -51.65
N ILE A 379 -9.61 -32.18 -52.46
CA ILE A 379 -9.84 -30.93 -53.19
C ILE A 379 -11.07 -31.04 -54.11
N ALA A 380 -11.26 -32.17 -54.79
CA ALA A 380 -12.38 -32.39 -55.69
C ALA A 380 -13.74 -32.51 -54.96
N GLU A 381 -13.74 -33.10 -53.76
CA GLU A 381 -14.90 -33.20 -52.87
C GLU A 381 -15.33 -31.80 -52.38
N ASP A 382 -14.35 -30.97 -51.99
CA ASP A 382 -14.59 -29.59 -51.51
C ASP A 382 -14.67 -28.55 -52.64
N TRP A 383 -14.51 -28.95 -53.90
CA TRP A 383 -14.43 -28.03 -55.06
C TRP A 383 -15.58 -27.02 -55.18
N SER A 384 -16.79 -27.43 -54.80
CA SER A 384 -18.00 -26.60 -54.87
C SER A 384 -18.25 -25.76 -53.61
N SER A 385 -17.58 -26.06 -52.50
CA SER A 385 -17.75 -25.33 -51.24
C SER A 385 -16.94 -24.03 -51.21
N THR A 386 -15.91 -23.92 -52.06
CA THR A 386 -15.00 -22.77 -52.14
C THR A 386 -14.71 -22.34 -53.58
N THR A 387 -14.43 -21.06 -53.78
CA THR A 387 -13.96 -20.49 -55.06
C THR A 387 -12.44 -20.36 -55.14
N ALA A 388 -11.72 -20.89 -54.15
CA ALA A 388 -10.26 -20.84 -54.10
C ALA A 388 -9.62 -21.52 -55.34
N PRO A 389 -8.52 -20.98 -55.88
CA PRO A 389 -7.75 -21.65 -56.92
C PRO A 389 -6.99 -22.85 -56.33
N VAL A 390 -6.74 -23.86 -57.16
CA VAL A 390 -5.77 -24.91 -56.85
C VAL A 390 -4.40 -24.43 -57.25
N ILE A 391 -3.50 -24.30 -56.28
CA ILE A 391 -2.13 -23.85 -56.50
C ILE A 391 -1.23 -25.07 -56.56
N VAL A 392 -0.55 -25.25 -57.69
CA VAL A 392 0.57 -26.19 -57.84
C VAL A 392 1.85 -25.41 -57.57
N VAL A 393 2.63 -25.83 -56.58
CA VAL A 393 3.90 -25.17 -56.24
C VAL A 393 4.92 -25.39 -57.35
N ASP A 394 5.62 -24.32 -57.71
CA ASP A 394 6.67 -24.26 -58.74
C ASP A 394 7.71 -25.38 -58.57
N ALA A 395 8.07 -26.04 -59.68
CA ALA A 395 9.13 -27.03 -59.69
C ALA A 395 10.48 -26.33 -59.97
N ALA A 396 11.60 -27.04 -59.86
CA ALA A 396 12.90 -26.47 -60.24
C ALA A 396 13.08 -26.30 -61.78
N GLN A 397 12.14 -26.81 -62.59
CA GLN A 397 12.20 -26.83 -64.06
C GLN A 397 10.85 -26.47 -64.70
N ASP A 398 10.84 -25.41 -65.52
CA ASP A 398 9.67 -24.88 -66.23
C ASP A 398 8.92 -25.92 -67.10
N SER A 399 9.62 -26.92 -67.65
CA SER A 399 9.00 -27.97 -68.46
C SER A 399 8.13 -28.92 -67.64
N VAL A 400 8.49 -29.16 -66.37
CA VAL A 400 7.77 -30.07 -65.46
C VAL A 400 6.55 -29.36 -64.88
N GLU A 401 6.59 -28.04 -64.71
CA GLU A 401 5.47 -27.24 -64.19
C GLU A 401 4.24 -27.27 -65.09
N ALA A 402 4.43 -27.06 -66.39
CA ALA A 402 3.34 -27.10 -67.35
C ALA A 402 2.69 -28.50 -67.41
N GLU A 403 3.52 -29.54 -67.30
CA GLU A 403 3.06 -30.93 -67.27
C GLU A 403 2.32 -31.28 -65.96
N ARG A 404 2.83 -30.84 -64.79
CA ARG A 404 2.15 -31.00 -63.49
C ARG A 404 0.79 -30.30 -63.48
N ARG A 405 0.73 -29.07 -64.00
CA ARG A 405 -0.54 -28.33 -64.13
C ARG A 405 -1.53 -29.06 -65.03
N ALA A 406 -1.07 -29.51 -66.20
CA ALA A 406 -1.91 -30.23 -67.15
C ALA A 406 -2.42 -31.55 -66.56
N MET A 407 -1.57 -32.27 -65.82
CA MET A 407 -1.95 -33.50 -65.13
C MET A 407 -3.03 -33.24 -64.08
N VAL A 408 -2.83 -32.27 -63.18
CA VAL A 408 -3.81 -31.93 -62.14
C VAL A 408 -5.15 -31.50 -62.74
N ALA A 409 -5.12 -30.65 -63.78
CA ALA A 409 -6.33 -30.21 -64.47
C ALA A 409 -7.06 -31.36 -65.18
N GLU A 410 -6.33 -32.24 -65.86
CA GLU A 410 -6.91 -33.41 -66.55
C GLU A 410 -7.50 -34.42 -65.56
N THR A 411 -6.83 -34.67 -64.43
CA THR A 411 -7.37 -35.57 -63.38
C THR A 411 -8.65 -34.98 -62.77
N LEU A 412 -8.67 -33.69 -62.45
CA LEU A 412 -9.88 -33.01 -61.96
C LEU A 412 -11.05 -33.07 -62.96
N ARG A 413 -10.75 -32.93 -64.25
CA ARG A 413 -11.73 -32.99 -65.33
C ARG A 413 -12.25 -34.40 -65.58
N SER A 414 -11.36 -35.37 -65.77
CA SER A 414 -11.68 -36.72 -66.22
C SER A 414 -12.24 -37.61 -65.11
N GLU A 415 -11.70 -37.53 -63.90
CA GLU A 415 -12.10 -38.39 -62.78
C GLU A 415 -13.20 -37.77 -61.91
N TYR A 416 -13.19 -36.43 -61.76
CA TYR A 416 -14.10 -35.73 -60.85
C TYR A 416 -15.09 -34.78 -61.54
N GLY A 417 -15.05 -34.66 -62.88
CA GLY A 417 -15.99 -33.84 -63.65
C GLY A 417 -15.87 -32.33 -63.39
N ARG A 418 -14.70 -31.83 -62.97
CA ARG A 418 -14.43 -30.41 -62.69
C ARG A 418 -13.67 -29.77 -63.85
N ASP A 419 -14.38 -29.08 -64.74
CA ASP A 419 -13.83 -28.54 -66.02
C ASP A 419 -13.53 -27.03 -65.95
N ASP A 420 -12.74 -26.59 -64.96
CA ASP A 420 -12.31 -25.19 -64.82
C ASP A 420 -10.78 -25.09 -64.70
N GLU A 421 -10.10 -25.25 -65.83
CA GLU A 421 -8.63 -25.17 -65.95
C GLU A 421 -8.06 -23.81 -65.52
N GLN A 422 -8.89 -22.76 -65.49
CA GLN A 422 -8.48 -21.42 -65.06
C GLN A 422 -8.29 -21.33 -63.55
N ARG A 423 -8.90 -22.26 -62.78
CA ARG A 423 -8.70 -22.37 -61.33
C ARG A 423 -7.40 -23.06 -60.94
N VAL A 424 -6.73 -23.78 -61.84
CA VAL A 424 -5.44 -24.43 -61.56
C VAL A 424 -4.30 -23.49 -61.94
N LEU A 425 -3.55 -23.00 -60.96
CA LEU A 425 -2.48 -22.02 -61.12
C LEU A 425 -1.14 -22.62 -60.67
N VAL A 426 -0.07 -22.34 -61.41
CA VAL A 426 1.30 -22.66 -60.97
C VAL A 426 1.94 -21.38 -60.44
N ARG A 427 2.38 -21.37 -59.17
CA ARG A 427 3.05 -20.22 -58.55
C ARG A 427 3.99 -20.65 -57.41
N GLN A 428 5.04 -19.87 -57.19
CA GLN A 428 5.85 -19.97 -55.97
C GLN A 428 5.09 -19.46 -54.75
N LEU A 429 5.06 -20.26 -53.67
CA LEU A 429 4.49 -19.84 -52.39
C LEU A 429 5.34 -18.72 -51.78
N LYS A 430 4.75 -17.52 -51.68
CA LYS A 430 5.39 -16.40 -50.99
C LYS A 430 5.12 -16.51 -49.49
N GLY A 431 6.07 -16.05 -48.68
CA GLY A 431 5.82 -15.83 -47.25
C GLY A 431 6.20 -16.96 -46.30
N VAL A 432 6.94 -17.99 -46.71
CA VAL A 432 7.47 -19.02 -45.78
C VAL A 432 8.33 -18.38 -44.66
N TRP A 433 9.16 -17.39 -45.02
CA TRP A 433 9.94 -16.63 -44.03
C TRP A 433 9.05 -15.77 -43.12
N PHE A 434 7.97 -15.22 -43.67
CA PHE A 434 7.00 -14.39 -42.95
C PHE A 434 6.21 -15.23 -41.94
N GLN A 435 5.81 -16.44 -42.31
CA GLN A 435 5.17 -17.40 -41.40
C GLN A 435 6.08 -17.71 -40.20
N ARG A 436 7.38 -17.97 -40.44
CA ARG A 436 8.36 -18.19 -39.36
C ARG A 436 8.50 -16.96 -38.45
N LEU A 437 8.48 -15.76 -39.03
CA LEU A 437 8.55 -14.50 -38.27
C LEU A 437 7.30 -14.31 -37.41
N VAL A 438 6.11 -14.57 -37.94
CA VAL A 438 4.85 -14.49 -37.18
C VAL A 438 4.84 -15.48 -36.02
N VAL A 439 5.30 -16.73 -36.23
CA VAL A 439 5.43 -17.72 -35.15
C VAL A 439 6.40 -17.25 -34.07
N LEU A 440 7.57 -16.73 -34.46
CA LEU A 440 8.53 -16.15 -33.50
C LEU A 440 7.91 -14.97 -32.73
N GLY A 441 7.14 -14.11 -33.41
CA GLY A 441 6.39 -13.02 -32.82
C GLY A 441 5.40 -13.52 -31.76
N TRP A 442 4.64 -14.58 -32.06
CA TRP A 442 3.73 -15.19 -31.09
C TRP A 442 4.46 -15.75 -29.87
N CYS A 443 5.62 -16.39 -30.06
CA CYS A 443 6.45 -16.85 -28.95
C CYS A 443 6.94 -15.69 -28.07
N LEU A 444 7.29 -14.55 -28.66
CA LEU A 444 7.73 -13.35 -27.91
C LEU A 444 6.57 -12.68 -27.16
N VAL A 445 5.38 -12.63 -27.76
CA VAL A 445 4.17 -12.03 -27.16
C VAL A 445 3.67 -12.87 -25.99
N PHE A 446 3.58 -14.19 -26.14
CA PHE A 446 3.03 -15.08 -25.12
C PHE A 446 4.07 -15.72 -24.19
N GLY A 447 5.36 -15.64 -24.52
CA GLY A 447 6.44 -16.20 -23.72
C GLY A 447 6.42 -15.76 -22.25
N PRO A 448 6.31 -14.46 -21.94
CA PRO A 448 6.22 -13.98 -20.56
C PRO A 448 5.02 -14.57 -19.79
N LEU A 449 3.86 -14.70 -20.44
CA LEU A 449 2.66 -15.28 -19.82
C LEU A 449 2.87 -16.76 -19.48
N VAL A 450 3.47 -17.52 -20.40
CA VAL A 450 3.81 -18.94 -20.17
C VAL A 450 4.79 -19.08 -18.99
N LEU A 451 5.80 -18.21 -18.90
CA LEU A 451 6.74 -18.21 -17.77
C LEU A 451 6.06 -17.91 -16.43
N VAL A 452 5.13 -16.94 -16.39
CA VAL A 452 4.36 -16.63 -15.17
C VAL A 452 3.51 -17.83 -14.75
N LEU A 453 2.81 -18.48 -15.69
CA LEU A 453 2.00 -19.66 -15.41
C LEU A 453 2.83 -20.84 -14.91
N LEU A 454 3.99 -21.09 -15.52
CA LEU A 454 4.94 -22.11 -15.04
C LEU A 454 5.44 -21.80 -13.63
N GLY A 455 5.75 -20.54 -13.34
CA GLY A 455 6.11 -20.09 -12.00
C GLY A 455 5.01 -20.36 -10.96
N GLN A 456 3.74 -20.08 -11.30
CA GLN A 456 2.60 -20.38 -10.43
C GLN A 456 2.46 -21.89 -10.18
N VAL A 457 2.59 -22.72 -11.21
CA VAL A 457 2.54 -24.18 -11.08
C VAL A 457 3.66 -24.68 -10.16
N LEU A 458 4.89 -24.16 -10.30
CA LEU A 458 6.01 -24.51 -9.42
C LEU A 458 5.80 -24.08 -7.97
N ILE A 459 5.19 -22.91 -7.73
CA ILE A 459 4.86 -22.44 -6.37
C ILE A 459 3.80 -23.35 -5.73
N VAL A 460 2.80 -23.76 -6.49
CA VAL A 460 1.76 -24.69 -6.01
C VAL A 460 2.36 -26.07 -5.74
N ALA A 461 3.21 -26.57 -6.63
CA ALA A 461 3.86 -27.87 -6.47
C ALA A 461 4.87 -27.90 -5.29
N SER A 462 5.48 -26.75 -4.96
CA SER A 462 6.46 -26.65 -3.88
C SER A 462 5.85 -26.44 -2.49
N HIS A 463 4.54 -26.21 -2.37
CA HIS A 463 3.88 -26.20 -1.07
C HIS A 463 3.66 -27.65 -0.59
N PRO A 464 4.37 -28.12 0.47
CA PRO A 464 4.10 -29.44 1.02
C PRO A 464 2.65 -29.47 1.49
N GLY A 465 1.90 -30.44 0.99
CA GLY A 465 0.51 -30.64 1.36
C GLY A 465 0.41 -30.66 2.88
N ARG A 466 -0.35 -29.71 3.44
CA ARG A 466 -0.75 -29.74 4.84
C ARG A 466 -1.36 -31.12 5.08
N GLU A 467 -0.63 -31.97 5.79
CA GLU A 467 -1.14 -33.23 6.29
C GLU A 467 -2.44 -32.94 7.03
N SER A 468 -3.51 -33.55 6.55
CA SER A 468 -4.80 -33.61 7.22
C SER A 468 -4.59 -34.35 8.54
N SER A 469 -4.36 -33.61 9.62
CA SER A 469 -4.43 -34.13 10.97
C SER A 469 -5.89 -34.50 11.27
N THR A 470 -6.22 -35.78 11.08
CA THR A 470 -7.28 -36.47 11.82
C THR A 470 -6.88 -36.69 13.27
#